data_AF-A0AAW0L1W3-F1
#
_entry.id   AF-A0AAW0L1W3-F1
#
_cell.length_a   1.000
_cell.length_b   1.000
_cell.length_c   1.000
_cell.angle_alpha   90.00
_cell.angle_beta   90.00
_cell.angle_gamma   90.00
#
_symmetry.space_group_name_H-M   'P 1'
#
loop_
_entity.id
_entity.type
_entity.pdbx_description
1 polymer ?
#
loop_
_entity_poly.entity_id
_entity_poly.type
_entity_poly.pdbx_seq_one_letter_code
_entity_poly.pdbx_strand_id
1 'polypeptide(L)' 'MYFSVATFVPTSLTLDSGVTRPPPLLSEADLLSCMDKEGIGTDATMHDHIKKLLDRFYATKDPNMRFSPTNL' A
#
# COMPACT_ATOMS: atom_id res chain seq x y z
N MET A 1 -5.24 33.50 -44.19
CA MET A 1 -5.91 32.23 -44.52
C MET A 1 -6.33 31.62 -43.19
N TYR A 2 -7.62 31.67 -42.85
CA TYR A 2 -8.11 31.21 -41.55
C TYR A 2 -8.34 29.69 -41.62
N PHE A 3 -7.67 28.92 -40.77
CA PHE A 3 -7.95 27.50 -40.60
C PHE A 3 -9.31 27.32 -39.92
N SER A 4 -10.23 26.60 -40.54
CA SER A 4 -11.50 26.22 -39.91
C SER A 4 -11.24 25.08 -38.91
N VAL A 5 -11.51 25.33 -37.63
CA VAL A 5 -11.51 24.25 -36.62
C VAL A 5 -12.73 23.35 -36.84
N ALA A 6 -12.50 22.05 -36.93
CA ALA A 6 -13.58 21.06 -37.05
C ALA A 6 -14.26 20.86 -35.68
N THR A 7 -15.59 20.94 -35.65
CA THR A 7 -16.40 20.66 -34.45
C THR A 7 -16.89 19.22 -34.46
N PHE A 8 -16.94 18.56 -33.30
CA PHE A 8 -17.56 17.25 -33.14
C PHE A 8 -18.49 17.22 -31.93
N VAL A 9 -19.43 16.26 -31.91
CA VAL A 9 -20.34 16.02 -30.78
C VAL A 9 -19.91 14.74 -30.06
N PRO A 10 -19.61 14.78 -28.76
CA PRO A 10 -19.24 13.58 -28.01
C PRO A 10 -20.44 12.63 -27.88
N THR A 11 -20.17 11.32 -27.97
CA THR A 11 -21.19 10.27 -27.82
C THR A 11 -21.77 10.23 -26.41
N SER A 12 -20.96 10.55 -25.39
CA SER A 12 -21.39 10.65 -24.00
C SER A 12 -20.52 11.64 -23.21
N LEU A 13 -21.11 12.23 -22.18
CA LEU A 13 -20.44 13.01 -21.15
C LEU A 13 -20.92 12.47 -19.81
N THR A 14 -20.08 11.64 -19.17
CA THR A 14 -20.40 11.02 -17.88
C THR A 14 -19.63 11.69 -16.76
N LEU A 15 -20.24 11.73 -15.57
CA LEU A 15 -19.61 12.19 -14.34
C LEU A 15 -19.76 11.05 -13.33
N ASP A 16 -18.72 10.25 -13.22
CA ASP A 16 -18.72 9.07 -12.37
C ASP A 16 -18.46 9.47 -10.92
N SER A 17 -19.23 8.90 -10.01
CA SER A 17 -19.00 9.05 -8.57
C SER A 17 -17.91 8.08 -8.11
N GLY A 18 -17.12 8.52 -7.14
CA GLY A 18 -16.04 7.73 -6.54
C GLY A 18 -15.94 7.94 -5.04
N VAL A 19 -15.27 7.01 -4.37
CA VAL A 19 -14.95 7.08 -2.95
C VAL A 19 -13.48 6.76 -2.72
N THR A 20 -12.88 7.38 -1.71
CA THR A 20 -11.52 7.03 -1.27
C THR A 20 -11.52 5.67 -0.57
N ARG A 21 -10.38 4.98 -0.60
CA ARG A 21 -10.18 3.72 0.13
C ARG A 21 -9.06 3.88 1.15
N PRO A 22 -9.15 3.20 2.31
CA PRO A 22 -8.04 3.17 3.25
C PRO A 22 -6.83 2.45 2.62
N PRO A 23 -5.61 2.72 3.12
CA PRO A 23 -4.44 1.95 2.74
C PRO A 23 -4.61 0.45 3.09
N PRO A 24 -3.94 -0.45 2.36
CA PRO A 24 -3.86 -1.85 2.77
C PRO A 24 -2.97 -2.01 4.02
N LEU A 25 -3.15 -3.12 4.72
CA LEU A 25 -2.19 -3.58 5.75
C LEU A 25 -0.79 -3.75 5.16
N LEU A 26 0.28 -3.67 5.94
CA LEU A 26 1.64 -3.74 5.41
C LEU A 26 1.97 -5.15 4.89
N SER A 27 2.58 -5.25 3.72
CA SER A 27 3.34 -6.44 3.34
C SER A 27 4.72 -6.46 4.01
N GLU A 28 5.49 -7.53 3.84
CA GLU A 28 6.87 -7.58 4.34
C GLU A 28 7.79 -6.56 3.66
N ALA A 29 7.63 -6.37 2.35
CA ALA A 29 8.37 -5.34 1.62
C ALA A 29 8.01 -3.92 2.13
N ASP A 30 6.73 -3.66 2.40
CA ASP A 30 6.29 -2.37 2.94
C ASP A 30 6.89 -2.13 4.34
N LEU A 31 6.85 -3.16 5.20
CA LEU A 31 7.38 -3.07 6.56
C LEU A 31 8.90 -2.86 6.57
N LEU A 32 9.66 -3.59 5.74
CA LEU A 32 11.11 -3.40 5.58
C LEU A 32 11.44 -1.99 5.08
N SER A 33 10.67 -1.49 4.12
CA SER A 33 10.84 -0.12 3.61
C SER A 33 10.58 0.93 4.70
N CYS A 34 9.57 0.71 5.56
CA CYS A 34 9.34 1.56 6.72
C CYS A 34 10.49 1.48 7.73
N MET A 35 11.01 0.28 8.03
CA MET A 35 12.13 0.10 8.95
C MET A 35 13.40 0.84 8.47
N ASP A 36 13.74 0.70 7.19
CA ASP A 36 14.88 1.39 6.57
C ASP A 36 14.70 2.91 6.58
N LYS A 37 13.51 3.40 6.18
CA LYS A 37 13.18 4.83 6.17
C LYS A 37 13.32 5.46 7.55
N GLU A 38 12.88 4.77 8.60
CA GLU A 38 12.95 5.26 9.97
C GLU A 38 14.31 4.95 10.64
N GLY A 39 15.23 4.27 9.94
CA GLY A 39 16.57 3.97 10.42
C GLY A 39 16.60 2.95 11.56
N ILE A 40 15.63 2.04 11.64
CA ILE A 40 15.54 1.01 12.67
C ILE A 40 15.88 -0.38 12.14
N GLY A 41 16.79 -1.06 12.83
CA GLY A 41 17.39 -2.28 12.30
C GLY A 41 18.35 -1.99 11.14
N THR A 42 19.06 -3.02 10.71
CA THR A 42 19.92 -2.99 9.52
C THR A 42 19.48 -4.10 8.57
N ASP A 43 19.94 -4.11 7.32
CA ASP A 43 19.67 -5.20 6.37
C ASP A 43 19.91 -6.59 6.99
N ALA A 44 20.95 -6.70 7.84
CA ALA A 44 21.29 -7.91 8.55
C ALA A 44 20.33 -8.30 9.70
N THR A 45 19.53 -7.37 10.24
CA THR A 45 18.72 -7.61 11.46
C THR A 45 17.22 -7.39 11.31
N MET A 46 16.76 -6.70 10.27
CA MET A 46 15.33 -6.39 10.10
C MET A 46 14.47 -7.67 10.04
N HIS A 47 14.92 -8.68 9.32
CA HIS A 47 14.21 -9.97 9.24
C HIS A 47 14.10 -10.67 10.60
N ASP A 48 15.13 -10.60 11.44
CA ASP A 48 15.10 -11.18 12.79
C ASP A 48 14.10 -10.46 13.71
N HIS A 49 13.98 -9.13 13.57
CA HIS A 49 13.00 -8.35 14.30
C HIS A 49 11.57 -8.72 13.89
N ILE A 50 11.30 -8.83 12.59
CA ILE A 50 10.00 -9.25 12.05
C ILE A 50 9.67 -10.66 12.53
N LYS A 51 10.64 -11.59 12.47
CA LYS A 51 10.46 -12.97 12.96
C LYS A 51 10.11 -13.00 14.45
N LYS A 52 10.82 -12.25 15.30
CA LYS A 52 10.51 -12.17 16.73
C LYS A 52 9.09 -11.63 17.01
N LEU A 53 8.61 -10.71 16.20
CA LEU A 53 7.27 -10.13 16.32
C LEU A 53 6.19 -11.19 16.03
N LEU A 54 6.42 -12.06 15.04
CA LEU A 54 5.55 -13.20 14.72
C LEU A 54 5.65 -14.32 15.75
N ASP A 55 6.87 -14.71 16.15
CA ASP A 55 7.13 -15.77 17.14
C ASP A 55 6.50 -15.44 18.51
N ARG A 56 6.39 -14.16 18.84
CA ARG A 56 5.74 -13.66 20.08
C ARG A 56 4.25 -13.35 19.91
N PHE A 57 3.69 -13.61 18.75
CA PHE A 57 2.27 -13.40 18.43
C PHE A 57 1.80 -11.94 18.54
N TYR A 58 2.68 -10.95 18.45
CA TYR A 58 2.28 -9.52 18.44
C TYR A 58 1.64 -9.09 17.11
N ALA A 59 1.93 -9.82 16.03
CA ALA A 59 1.15 -9.76 14.80
C ALA A 59 1.04 -11.15 14.16
N THR A 60 0.13 -11.26 13.21
CA THR A 60 -0.05 -12.41 12.33
C THR A 60 -0.02 -11.96 10.87
N LYS A 61 0.17 -12.90 9.95
CA LYS A 61 -0.02 -12.68 8.51
C LYS A 61 -1.39 -13.21 8.09
N ASP A 62 -2.14 -12.40 7.34
CA ASP A 62 -3.39 -12.81 6.71
C ASP A 62 -3.13 -13.71 5.47
N PRO A 63 -4.17 -14.25 4.82
CA PRO A 63 -4.01 -15.06 3.61
C PRO A 63 -3.34 -14.33 2.43
N ASN A 64 -3.31 -12.99 2.45
CA ASN A 64 -2.64 -12.15 1.46
C ASN A 64 -1.19 -11.80 1.87
N MET A 65 -0.65 -12.46 2.90
CA MET A 65 0.69 -12.22 3.44
C MET A 65 0.90 -10.80 3.98
N ARG A 66 -0.17 -10.15 4.46
CA ARG A 66 -0.11 -8.82 5.09
C ARG A 66 -0.20 -8.92 6.61
N PHE A 67 0.49 -8.05 7.31
CA PHE A 67 0.56 -8.04 8.77
C PHE A 67 -0.71 -7.45 9.39
N SER A 68 -1.31 -8.16 10.34
CA SER A 68 -2.34 -7.65 11.24
C SER A 68 -1.85 -7.73 12.69
N PRO A 69 -1.95 -6.66 13.49
CA PRO A 69 -1.67 -6.75 14.92
C PRO A 69 -2.66 -7.68 15.61
N THR A 70 -2.24 -8.25 16.75
CA THR A 70 -3.13 -9.01 17.64
C THR A 70 -3.62 -8.13 18.79
N ASN A 71 -4.49 -8.69 19.64
CA ASN A 71 -5.04 -8.01 20.82
C ASN A 71 -4.28 -8.37 22.12
N LEU A 72 -3.07 -8.92 22.01
CA LEU A 72 -2.23 -9.25 23.18
C LEU A 72 -1.72 -8.02 23.90
#